data_AF-A0A1A9ETT7-F1
#
_entry.id   AF-A0A1A9ETT7-F1
#
_cell.length_a   1.000
_cell.length_b   1.000
_cell.length_c   1.000
_cell.angle_alpha   90.00
_cell.angle_beta   90.00
_cell.angle_gamma   90.00
#
_symmetry.space_group_name_H-M   'P 1'
#
loop_
_entity.id
_entity.type
_entity.pdbx_description
1 polymer ?
#
loop_
_entity_poly.entity_id
_entity_poly.type
_entity_poly.pdbx_seq_one_letter_code
_entity_poly.pdbx_strand_id
1 'polypeptide(L)'
;MERSPVDLLPRSQLIGYIATWIAAFVLMAGSIVVLEYRRLESRFDTLSQNISRQVEHQLREQQLALESFAHGLAGQPEFSYLQAQNTAQSLLQHSPNLYMFAIASRVEPGQRAQFEQRMAASQPRGFRIQTSSNTATGSTAPDLYPVVLLIPERPEARALLGLDLASEPSALSGRLSGVVAPSGMSKPILLGNGPGYLIYHAIDRQLDAKSHKLPGQFSNYALLAVSAEGLFAPGMIDEPGLSLRLVSQASADNPVTLFESQPAPEFALPIPPMTRSHHFAGASRDLLLSIQYKPPWQALDLWQLAGLLGGLCLLMLQVGWVLRRVWRTRQHLFEQQRSLYNKAHFDHLTGLPNTNLLLDRLEQAIRSAQRTSSRVAVFFLDLDDFKQVNDAWGHDVGDQLLIQIGVRLRESMRGEDTVARIHGDEFVILIPVFSGERQLNKIRGKLENLFERPFKVGDIVLHQSGSFGLAICPEDADDAEGLLGLADRQMYLRKQSRTEQRNALTSAAG
;
A
#
# COMPACT_ATOMS: atom_id res chain seq x y z
N MET A 1 8.32 -25.34 -36.35
CA MET A 1 8.46 -24.93 -34.94
C MET A 1 7.74 -23.60 -34.76
N GLU A 2 6.47 -23.64 -34.38
CA GLU A 2 5.71 -22.45 -33.97
C GLU A 2 6.20 -21.99 -32.61
N ARG A 3 6.85 -20.84 -32.55
CA ARG A 3 7.14 -20.18 -31.26
C ARG A 3 5.86 -19.51 -30.78
N SER A 4 5.45 -19.86 -29.57
CA SER A 4 4.31 -19.27 -28.85
C SER A 4 4.39 -17.74 -28.83
N PRO A 5 3.25 -17.02 -28.96
CA PRO A 5 3.20 -15.55 -28.92
C PRO A 5 3.68 -14.93 -27.59
N VAL A 6 4.03 -15.76 -26.59
CA VAL A 6 4.60 -15.34 -25.30
C VAL A 6 6.09 -14.99 -25.38
N ASP A 7 6.84 -15.47 -26.38
CA ASP A 7 8.29 -15.23 -26.49
C ASP A 7 8.69 -13.91 -27.18
N LEU A 8 7.71 -13.04 -27.49
CA LEU A 8 7.93 -11.83 -28.29
C LEU A 8 8.25 -10.56 -27.47
N LEU A 9 8.17 -10.61 -26.15
CA LEU A 9 8.76 -9.60 -25.27
C LEU A 9 10.11 -10.14 -24.78
N PRO A 10 11.23 -9.39 -24.91
CA PRO A 10 12.42 -9.75 -24.14
C PRO A 10 11.99 -9.76 -22.67
N ARG A 11 12.11 -10.93 -22.02
CA ARG A 11 11.59 -11.14 -20.65
C ARG A 11 12.00 -10.01 -19.70
N SER A 12 13.17 -9.40 -19.93
CA SER A 12 13.67 -8.23 -19.23
C SER A 12 12.76 -7.00 -19.28
N GLN A 13 12.12 -6.67 -20.41
CA GLN A 13 11.22 -5.51 -20.50
C GLN A 13 9.91 -5.75 -19.75
N LEU A 14 9.35 -6.96 -19.86
CA LEU A 14 8.14 -7.33 -19.11
C LEU A 14 8.40 -7.29 -17.60
N ILE A 15 9.54 -7.86 -17.17
CA ILE A 15 9.99 -7.80 -15.77
C ILE A 15 10.17 -6.34 -15.33
N GLY A 16 10.77 -5.49 -16.17
CA GLY A 16 10.91 -4.05 -15.88
C GLY A 16 9.58 -3.35 -15.64
N TYR A 17 8.58 -3.55 -16.52
CA TYR A 17 7.26 -2.96 -16.34
C TYR A 17 6.54 -3.46 -15.10
N ILE A 18 6.60 -4.76 -14.82
CA ILE A 18 6.01 -5.36 -13.61
C ILE A 18 6.70 -4.78 -12.36
N ALA A 19 8.02 -4.67 -12.36
CA ALA A 19 8.78 -4.13 -11.23
C ALA A 19 8.46 -2.65 -10.98
N THR A 20 8.41 -1.81 -12.02
CA THR A 20 8.00 -0.40 -11.89
C THR A 20 6.58 -0.29 -11.35
N TRP A 21 5.68 -1.18 -11.74
CA TRP A 21 4.30 -1.20 -11.25
C TRP A 21 4.20 -1.61 -9.78
N ILE A 22 4.91 -2.68 -9.37
CA ILE A 22 4.99 -3.08 -7.97
C ILE A 22 5.56 -1.94 -7.13
N ALA A 23 6.59 -1.24 -7.63
CA ALA A 23 7.15 -0.07 -6.95
C ALA A 23 6.11 1.07 -6.83
N ALA A 24 5.38 1.39 -7.89
CA ALA A 24 4.33 2.41 -7.87
C ALA A 24 3.18 2.03 -6.91
N PHE A 25 2.79 0.75 -6.89
CA PHE A 25 1.79 0.22 -5.96
C PHE A 25 2.25 0.36 -4.51
N VAL A 26 3.48 -0.06 -4.19
CA VAL A 26 4.04 0.03 -2.83
C VAL A 26 4.17 1.49 -2.40
N LEU A 27 4.61 2.38 -3.28
CA LEU A 27 4.68 3.82 -2.99
C LEU A 27 3.29 4.43 -2.73
N MET A 28 2.29 4.08 -3.55
CA MET A 28 0.93 4.57 -3.36
C MET A 28 0.34 4.03 -2.06
N ALA A 29 0.42 2.71 -1.82
CA ALA A 29 -0.04 2.08 -0.58
C ALA A 29 0.66 2.66 0.67
N GLY A 30 1.98 2.84 0.62
CA GLY A 30 2.74 3.48 1.68
C GLY A 30 2.30 4.91 1.93
N SER A 31 2.06 5.69 0.87
CA SER A 31 1.55 7.06 1.00
C SER A 31 0.16 7.09 1.64
N ILE A 32 -0.72 6.13 1.34
CA ILE A 32 -2.05 6.04 1.96
C ILE A 32 -1.91 5.86 3.47
N VAL A 33 -1.09 4.90 3.89
CA VAL A 33 -0.86 4.61 5.31
C VAL A 33 -0.29 5.83 6.04
N VAL A 34 0.66 6.52 5.42
CA VAL A 34 1.28 7.73 6.01
C VAL A 34 0.28 8.88 6.14
N LEU A 35 -0.57 9.10 5.13
CA LEU A 35 -1.57 10.17 5.15
C LEU A 35 -2.66 9.92 6.20
N GLU A 36 -3.20 8.70 6.26
CA GLU A 36 -4.20 8.34 7.27
C GLU A 36 -3.63 8.38 8.69
N TYR A 37 -2.39 7.92 8.88
CA TYR A 37 -1.73 8.02 10.17
C TYR A 37 -1.59 9.47 10.63
N ARG A 38 -1.14 10.37 9.74
CA ARG A 38 -1.02 11.81 10.04
C ARG A 38 -2.37 12.46 10.33
N ARG A 39 -3.42 12.07 9.62
CA ARG A 39 -4.80 12.54 9.87
C ARG A 39 -5.26 12.14 11.26
N LEU A 40 -5.06 10.87 11.63
CA LEU A 40 -5.40 10.33 12.94
C LEU A 40 -4.60 11.01 14.06
N GLU A 41 -3.30 11.21 13.86
CA GLU A 41 -2.42 11.90 14.83
C GLU A 41 -2.84 13.37 15.02
N SER A 42 -3.12 14.11 13.94
CA SER A 42 -3.59 15.50 14.03
C SER A 42 -4.95 15.62 14.72
N ARG A 43 -5.88 14.70 14.45
CA ARG A 43 -7.18 14.63 15.15
C ARG A 43 -6.96 14.35 16.64
N PHE A 44 -6.10 13.40 16.98
CA PHE A 44 -5.78 13.06 18.35
C PHE A 44 -5.12 14.23 19.10
N ASP A 45 -4.17 14.94 18.49
CA ASP A 45 -3.55 16.12 19.09
C ASP A 45 -4.59 17.21 19.38
N THR A 46 -5.53 17.41 18.46
CA THR A 46 -6.63 18.38 18.65
C THR A 46 -7.55 17.96 19.81
N LEU A 47 -7.96 16.68 19.85
CA LEU A 47 -8.77 16.13 20.94
C LEU A 47 -8.05 16.26 22.29
N SER A 48 -6.79 15.85 22.35
CA SER A 48 -5.96 15.92 23.55
C SER A 48 -5.82 17.35 24.06
N GLN A 49 -5.60 18.33 23.18
CA GLN A 49 -5.51 19.73 23.55
C GLN A 49 -6.85 20.28 24.06
N ASN A 50 -7.95 19.94 23.40
CA ASN A 50 -9.28 20.41 23.81
C ASN A 50 -9.66 19.87 25.19
N ILE A 51 -9.47 18.57 25.41
CA ILE A 51 -9.71 17.93 26.71
C ILE A 51 -8.82 18.54 27.79
N SER A 52 -7.51 18.66 27.53
CA SER A 52 -6.57 19.21 28.51
C SER A 52 -6.94 20.65 28.89
N ARG A 53 -7.29 21.50 27.91
CA ARG A 53 -7.72 22.89 28.14
C ARG A 53 -9.01 22.96 28.95
N GLN A 54 -9.98 22.09 28.66
CA GLN A 54 -11.26 22.07 29.37
C GLN A 54 -11.09 21.61 30.82
N VAL A 55 -10.28 20.58 31.07
CA VAL A 55 -9.91 20.17 32.44
C VAL A 55 -9.15 21.28 33.15
N GLU A 56 -8.17 21.90 32.49
CA GLU A 56 -7.41 23.02 33.06
C GLU A 56 -8.30 24.23 33.37
N HIS A 57 -9.33 24.49 32.55
CA HIS A 57 -10.33 25.51 32.81
C HIS A 57 -11.16 25.19 34.06
N GLN A 58 -11.67 23.95 34.17
CA GLN A 58 -12.42 23.51 35.36
C GLN A 58 -11.57 23.62 36.63
N LEU A 59 -10.30 23.20 36.58
CA LEU A 59 -9.37 23.34 37.71
C LEU A 59 -9.15 24.82 38.10
N ARG A 60 -8.99 25.70 37.11
CA ARG A 60 -8.86 27.14 37.34
C ARG A 60 -10.13 27.76 37.92
N GLU A 61 -11.30 27.39 37.43
CA GLU A 61 -12.59 27.85 37.97
C GLU A 61 -12.76 27.44 39.44
N GLN A 62 -12.40 26.19 39.77
CA GLN A 62 -12.45 25.68 41.14
C GLN A 62 -11.46 26.42 42.05
N GLN A 63 -10.24 26.66 41.58
CA GLN A 63 -9.25 27.43 42.34
C GLN A 63 -9.70 28.88 42.55
N LEU A 64 -10.23 29.55 41.52
CA LEU A 64 -10.75 30.91 41.61
C LEU A 64 -11.95 31.00 42.57
N ALA A 65 -12.85 30.00 42.57
CA ALA A 65 -13.94 29.93 43.52
C ALA A 65 -13.44 29.81 44.96
N LEU A 66 -12.40 29.01 45.19
CA LEU A 66 -11.75 28.89 46.49
C LEU A 66 -11.05 30.17 46.92
N GLU A 67 -10.31 30.81 46.03
CA GLU A 67 -9.65 32.09 46.29
C GLU A 67 -10.69 33.18 46.60
N SER A 68 -11.76 33.28 45.82
CA SER A 68 -12.86 34.21 46.07
C SER A 68 -13.51 33.98 47.43
N PHE A 69 -13.73 32.71 47.80
CA PHE A 69 -14.25 32.34 49.12
C PHE A 69 -13.30 32.76 50.25
N ALA A 70 -12.00 32.48 50.10
CA ALA A 70 -10.99 32.85 51.10
C ALA A 70 -10.86 34.38 51.26
N HIS A 71 -10.80 35.12 50.16
CA HIS A 71 -10.70 36.59 50.19
C HIS A 71 -11.97 37.24 50.75
N GLY A 72 -13.16 36.70 50.45
CA GLY A 72 -14.42 37.18 51.03
C GLY A 72 -14.48 37.04 52.54
N LEU A 73 -13.81 36.02 53.10
CA LEU A 73 -13.68 35.80 54.55
C LEU A 73 -12.56 36.63 55.19
N ALA A 74 -11.49 36.89 54.45
CA ALA A 74 -10.36 37.70 54.89
C ALA A 74 -10.73 39.17 55.15
N GLY A 75 -11.65 39.73 54.34
CA GLY A 75 -12.04 41.14 54.41
C GLY A 75 -12.91 41.55 55.60
N GLN A 76 -13.25 40.61 56.49
CA GLN A 76 -14.15 40.87 57.64
C GLN A 76 -13.37 41.08 58.95
N PRO A 77 -13.83 41.99 59.83
CA PRO A 77 -13.13 42.32 61.08
C PRO A 77 -13.07 41.12 62.05
N GLU A 78 -14.12 40.29 62.09
CA GLU A 78 -14.16 39.05 62.87
C GLU A 78 -14.56 37.86 61.98
N PHE A 79 -13.98 36.70 62.25
CA PHE A 79 -14.27 35.49 61.48
C PHE A 79 -15.50 34.81 62.08
N SER A 80 -16.54 34.65 61.27
CA SER A 80 -17.79 34.01 61.67
C SER A 80 -18.06 32.77 60.82
N TYR A 81 -18.24 31.63 61.48
CA TYR A 81 -18.62 30.37 60.82
C TYR A 81 -19.97 30.48 60.09
N LEU A 82 -20.90 31.28 60.62
CA LEU A 82 -22.21 31.52 59.99
C LEU A 82 -22.06 32.27 58.65
N GLN A 83 -21.17 33.26 58.60
CA GLN A 83 -20.91 34.00 57.37
C GLN A 83 -20.20 33.13 56.35
N ALA A 84 -19.22 32.33 56.77
CA ALA A 84 -18.60 31.33 55.91
C ALA A 84 -19.62 30.36 55.31
N GLN A 85 -20.57 29.89 56.11
CA GLN A 85 -21.66 29.04 55.63
C GLN A 85 -22.50 29.73 54.56
N ASN A 86 -22.92 30.98 54.80
CA ASN A 86 -23.73 31.75 53.86
C ASN A 86 -22.98 32.03 52.54
N THR A 87 -21.72 32.46 52.62
CA THR A 87 -20.89 32.74 51.44
C THR A 87 -20.65 31.49 50.61
N ALA A 88 -20.29 30.37 51.25
CA ALA A 88 -20.09 29.10 50.56
C ALA A 88 -21.40 28.59 49.92
N GLN A 89 -22.53 28.67 50.62
CA GLN A 89 -23.84 28.30 50.05
C GLN A 89 -24.17 29.14 48.81
N SER A 90 -23.90 30.44 48.84
CA SER A 90 -24.08 31.31 47.67
C SER A 90 -23.20 30.88 46.50
N LEU A 91 -21.93 30.54 46.73
CA LEU A 91 -21.01 30.08 45.68
C LEU A 91 -21.43 28.72 45.10
N LEU A 92 -21.85 27.79 45.95
CA LEU A 92 -22.34 26.46 45.54
C LEU A 92 -23.62 26.54 44.71
N GLN A 93 -24.49 27.52 44.97
CA GLN A 93 -25.71 27.74 44.17
C GLN A 93 -25.40 28.20 42.74
N HIS A 94 -24.32 28.97 42.54
CA HIS A 94 -23.94 29.51 41.23
C HIS A 94 -22.95 28.62 40.46
N SER A 95 -22.31 27.68 41.16
CA SER A 95 -21.29 26.78 40.60
C SER A 95 -21.60 25.32 40.98
N PRO A 96 -22.51 24.64 40.25
CA PRO A 96 -22.98 23.29 40.59
C PRO A 96 -21.89 22.20 40.51
N ASN A 97 -20.76 22.49 39.83
CA ASN A 97 -19.62 21.58 39.72
C ASN A 97 -18.75 21.53 40.99
N LEU A 98 -19.01 22.40 41.97
CA LEU A 98 -18.30 22.41 43.25
C LEU A 98 -18.93 21.38 44.21
N TYR A 99 -18.09 20.48 44.75
CA TYR A 99 -18.59 19.42 45.61
C TYR A 99 -18.93 19.92 47.02
N MET A 100 -17.97 20.56 47.68
CA MET A 100 -18.07 21.02 49.07
C MET A 100 -16.93 21.99 49.41
N PHE A 101 -17.24 23.08 50.13
CA PHE A 101 -16.26 23.90 50.83
C PHE A 101 -16.04 23.40 52.26
N ALA A 102 -14.82 23.53 52.76
CA ALA A 102 -14.51 23.27 54.16
C ALA A 102 -13.61 24.36 54.73
N ILE A 103 -13.56 24.46 56.05
CA ILE A 103 -12.65 25.36 56.75
C ILE A 103 -11.83 24.55 57.74
N ALA A 104 -10.53 24.80 57.76
CA ALA A 104 -9.65 24.36 58.82
C ALA A 104 -9.15 25.56 59.62
N SER A 105 -9.16 25.43 60.94
CA SER A 105 -8.73 26.49 61.85
C SER A 105 -7.42 26.12 62.52
N ARG A 106 -6.51 27.08 62.66
CA ARG A 106 -5.27 26.88 63.42
C ARG A 106 -5.59 26.73 64.91
N VAL A 107 -5.11 25.66 65.51
CA VAL A 107 -5.25 25.38 66.94
C VAL A 107 -3.86 25.12 67.51
N GLU A 108 -3.41 25.98 68.42
CA GLU A 108 -2.17 25.75 69.14
C GLU A 108 -2.31 24.51 70.04
N PRO A 109 -1.29 23.66 70.18
CA PRO A 109 -1.38 22.41 70.94
C PRO A 109 -1.87 22.59 72.38
N GLY A 110 -1.49 23.68 73.04
CA GLY A 110 -1.93 24.02 74.40
C GLY A 110 -3.41 24.40 74.52
N GLN A 111 -4.07 24.77 73.41
CA GLN A 111 -5.47 25.21 73.37
C GLN A 111 -6.43 24.11 72.90
N ARG A 112 -5.92 22.92 72.56
CA ARG A 112 -6.70 21.80 71.99
C ARG A 112 -7.95 21.47 72.81
N ALA A 113 -7.82 21.23 74.12
CA ALA A 113 -8.94 20.82 74.96
C ALA A 113 -10.06 21.89 75.03
N GLN A 114 -9.67 23.16 75.15
CA GLN A 114 -10.62 24.28 75.15
C GLN A 114 -11.29 24.47 73.79
N PHE A 115 -10.57 24.18 72.70
CA PHE A 115 -11.11 24.24 71.34
C PHE A 115 -12.13 23.12 71.09
N GLU A 116 -11.79 21.87 71.42
CA GLU A 116 -12.69 20.72 71.29
C GLU A 116 -13.98 20.91 72.11
N GLN A 117 -13.87 21.43 73.34
CA GLN A 117 -15.03 21.72 74.18
C GLN A 117 -15.94 22.81 73.59
N ARG A 118 -15.36 23.88 73.03
CA ARG A 118 -16.12 24.95 72.35
C ARG A 118 -16.85 24.44 71.11
N MET A 119 -16.16 23.64 70.28
CA MET A 119 -16.74 23.09 69.06
C MET A 119 -17.77 21.99 69.35
N ALA A 120 -17.60 21.21 70.43
CA ALA A 120 -18.59 20.22 70.84
C ALA A 120 -19.95 20.84 71.24
N ALA A 121 -19.97 22.10 71.66
CA ALA A 121 -21.20 22.82 71.97
C ALA A 121 -21.97 23.30 70.73
N SER A 122 -21.27 23.51 69.60
CA SER A 122 -21.87 23.96 68.34
C SER A 122 -22.14 22.83 67.34
N GLN A 123 -21.53 21.65 67.53
CA GLN A 123 -21.64 20.48 66.65
C GLN A 123 -22.54 19.39 67.24
N PRO A 124 -23.59 18.89 66.54
CA PRO A 124 -24.62 18.01 67.11
C PRO A 124 -24.15 16.65 67.68
N ARG A 125 -22.94 16.17 67.34
CA ARG A 125 -22.43 14.84 67.72
C ARG A 125 -21.09 14.85 68.46
N GLY A 126 -20.65 16.02 68.92
CA GLY A 126 -19.35 16.21 69.55
C GLY A 126 -18.21 16.27 68.53
N PHE A 127 -17.25 17.16 68.76
CA PHE A 127 -16.11 17.41 67.88
C PHE A 127 -14.82 16.94 68.54
N ARG A 128 -13.97 16.21 67.81
CA ARG A 128 -12.64 15.77 68.27
C ARG A 128 -11.62 15.87 67.15
N ILE A 129 -10.40 16.30 67.47
CA ILE A 129 -9.31 16.36 66.51
C ILE A 129 -8.73 14.97 66.30
N GLN A 130 -8.65 14.54 65.03
CA GLN A 130 -8.10 13.26 64.60
C GLN A 130 -6.73 13.49 63.98
N THR A 131 -5.69 12.84 64.52
CA THR A 131 -4.31 12.94 64.01
C THR A 131 -3.83 11.58 63.48
N SER A 132 -3.24 11.53 62.28
CA SER A 132 -2.82 10.27 61.61
C SER A 132 -1.61 9.57 62.28
N SER A 133 -0.97 10.17 63.27
CA SER A 133 0.10 9.54 64.05
C SER A 133 0.00 9.89 65.53
N ASN A 134 0.49 8.98 66.36
CA ASN A 134 0.55 9.08 67.82
C ASN A 134 1.68 10.05 68.24
N THR A 135 1.76 11.23 67.62
CA THR A 135 2.84 12.20 67.81
C THR A 135 2.62 12.99 69.10
N ALA A 136 3.28 12.50 70.14
CA ALA A 136 3.81 13.18 71.32
C ALA A 136 2.98 14.33 71.89
N THR A 137 2.28 14.02 72.99
CA THR A 137 1.95 14.96 74.06
C THR A 137 3.23 15.62 74.60
N GLY A 138 3.62 16.76 74.05
CA GLY A 138 4.78 17.54 74.48
C GLY A 138 4.71 18.98 73.97
N SER A 139 5.30 19.92 74.71
CA SER A 139 5.25 21.37 74.49
C SER A 139 5.90 21.88 73.19
N THR A 140 6.40 20.98 72.32
CA THR A 140 7.03 21.28 71.02
C THR A 140 6.28 20.64 69.85
N ALA A 141 5.01 20.30 70.04
CA ALA A 141 4.16 19.78 68.97
C ALA A 141 3.86 20.90 67.93
N PRO A 142 3.79 20.56 66.63
CA PRO A 142 3.39 21.51 65.59
C PRO A 142 1.93 21.97 65.78
N ASP A 143 1.61 23.15 65.26
CA ASP A 143 0.23 23.65 65.23
C ASP A 143 -0.70 22.66 64.52
N LEU A 144 -1.91 22.50 65.06
CA LEU A 144 -2.95 21.63 64.52
C LEU A 144 -3.86 22.43 63.59
N TYR A 145 -4.31 21.81 62.52
CA TYR A 145 -5.23 22.38 61.54
C TYR A 145 -6.42 21.44 61.30
N PRO A 146 -7.27 21.23 62.32
CA PRO A 146 -8.46 20.42 62.15
C PRO A 146 -9.48 21.08 61.21
N VAL A 147 -10.10 20.27 60.36
CA VAL A 147 -11.28 20.69 59.59
C VAL A 147 -12.47 20.85 60.53
N VAL A 148 -13.03 22.06 60.61
CA VAL A 148 -14.03 22.46 61.61
C VAL A 148 -15.42 22.69 61.05
N LEU A 149 -15.53 22.92 59.75
CA LEU A 149 -16.78 23.20 59.07
C LEU A 149 -16.78 22.57 57.67
N LEU A 150 -17.90 21.97 57.28
CA LEU A 150 -18.16 21.37 55.98
C LEU A 150 -19.44 21.98 55.39
N ILE A 151 -19.40 22.45 54.15
CA ILE A 151 -20.50 23.20 53.50
C ILE A 151 -20.68 22.69 52.06
N PRO A 152 -21.81 22.03 51.71
CA PRO A 152 -22.87 21.58 52.61
C PRO A 152 -22.37 20.39 53.43
N GLU A 153 -22.99 20.14 54.59
CA GLU A 153 -22.67 18.94 55.36
C GLU A 153 -23.19 17.70 54.62
N ARG A 154 -22.28 16.94 54.01
CA ARG A 154 -22.61 15.67 53.34
C ARG A 154 -22.29 14.49 54.26
N PRO A 155 -23.21 13.52 54.44
CA PRO A 155 -22.98 12.36 55.31
C PRO A 155 -21.68 11.61 55.02
N GLU A 156 -21.30 11.51 53.75
CA GLU A 156 -20.15 10.75 53.27
C GLU A 156 -18.82 11.46 53.55
N ALA A 157 -18.83 12.79 53.62
CA ALA A 157 -17.63 13.60 53.89
C ALA A 157 -17.44 13.89 55.39
N ARG A 158 -18.32 13.40 56.26
CA ARG A 158 -18.24 13.61 57.71
C ARG A 158 -16.94 13.10 58.33
N ALA A 159 -16.33 12.08 57.72
CA ALA A 159 -15.02 11.57 58.16
C ALA A 159 -13.91 12.63 58.10
N LEU A 160 -14.07 13.68 57.27
CA LEU A 160 -13.14 14.80 57.20
C LEU A 160 -13.27 15.74 58.41
N LEU A 161 -14.40 15.75 59.13
CA LEU A 161 -14.60 16.65 60.27
C LEU A 161 -13.65 16.26 61.42
N GLY A 162 -12.89 17.24 61.89
CA GLY A 162 -11.86 17.05 62.92
C GLY A 162 -10.55 16.46 62.40
N LEU A 163 -10.47 16.06 61.13
CA LEU A 163 -9.22 15.59 60.53
C LEU A 163 -8.18 16.71 60.54
N ASP A 164 -7.03 16.46 61.16
CA ASP A 164 -5.92 17.39 61.18
C ASP A 164 -5.12 17.31 59.88
N LEU A 165 -5.20 18.37 59.08
CA LEU A 165 -4.50 18.48 57.81
C LEU A 165 -2.98 18.41 57.98
N ALA A 166 -2.43 18.88 59.11
CA ALA A 166 -0.99 18.85 59.35
C ALA A 166 -0.47 17.44 59.68
N SER A 167 -1.35 16.57 60.20
CA SER A 167 -1.02 15.17 60.49
C SER A 167 -1.08 14.26 59.26
N GLU A 168 -1.76 14.69 58.19
CA GLU A 168 -1.82 13.97 56.93
C GLU A 168 -0.47 14.04 56.20
N PRO A 169 0.13 12.89 55.79
CA PRO A 169 1.47 12.85 55.20
C PRO A 169 1.58 13.42 53.77
N SER A 170 0.72 14.36 53.38
CA SER A 170 0.31 14.48 51.97
C SER A 170 0.11 15.85 51.33
N ALA A 171 0.40 16.94 52.04
CA ALA A 171 0.52 18.27 51.41
C ALA A 171 1.20 19.26 52.34
N LEU A 172 1.01 19.03 53.62
CA LEU A 172 1.57 19.82 54.68
C LEU A 172 2.99 19.31 55.02
N SER A 173 3.21 17.99 55.12
CA SER A 173 4.50 17.41 55.55
C SER A 173 5.74 17.76 54.69
N GLY A 174 5.61 18.05 53.39
CA GLY A 174 6.75 18.34 52.51
C GLY A 174 7.31 19.77 52.60
N ARG A 175 6.58 20.71 53.23
CA ARG A 175 6.98 22.12 53.39
C ARG A 175 6.60 22.72 54.75
N LEU A 176 6.04 21.94 55.66
CA LEU A 176 5.75 22.33 57.04
C LEU A 176 6.94 22.33 58.00
N SER A 177 8.17 22.16 57.51
CA SER A 177 9.38 22.49 58.28
C SER A 177 9.62 24.01 58.34
N GLY A 178 8.56 24.81 58.57
CA GLY A 178 8.68 26.21 58.97
C GLY A 178 7.75 27.24 58.29
N VAL A 179 7.16 26.97 57.11
CA VAL A 179 6.33 27.95 56.39
C VAL A 179 5.18 27.27 55.65
N VAL A 180 3.95 27.43 56.12
CA VAL A 180 2.78 26.86 55.44
C VAL A 180 2.60 27.56 54.08
N ALA A 181 2.53 26.79 52.99
CA ALA A 181 2.28 27.36 51.66
C ALA A 181 0.89 28.01 51.61
N PRO A 182 0.73 29.18 50.95
CA PRO A 182 -0.56 29.89 50.88
C PRO A 182 -1.63 29.11 50.11
N SER A 183 -1.24 28.14 49.29
CA SER A 183 -2.17 27.26 48.57
C SER A 183 -1.53 25.91 48.23
N GLY A 184 -2.33 24.87 48.09
CA GLY A 184 -1.86 23.55 47.65
C GLY A 184 -2.98 22.52 47.51
N MET A 185 -2.61 21.25 47.36
CA MET A 185 -3.49 20.11 47.13
C MET A 185 -3.13 18.94 48.05
N SER A 186 -4.12 18.22 48.59
CA SER A 186 -3.94 17.02 49.43
C SER A 186 -3.58 15.76 48.62
N LYS A 187 -3.18 14.68 49.31
CA LYS A 187 -3.28 13.34 48.68
C LYS A 187 -4.73 13.05 48.29
N PRO A 188 -4.90 12.09 47.36
CA PRO A 188 -6.21 11.53 47.05
C PRO A 188 -6.97 11.11 48.31
N ILE A 189 -8.20 11.57 48.41
CA ILE A 189 -9.16 11.16 49.43
C ILE A 189 -10.35 10.47 48.75
N LEU A 190 -11.05 9.63 49.50
CA LEU A 190 -12.28 9.03 49.01
C LEU A 190 -13.46 9.94 49.38
N LEU A 191 -14.13 10.48 48.36
CA LEU A 191 -15.40 11.18 48.48
C LEU A 191 -16.55 10.19 48.26
N GLY A 192 -17.77 10.56 48.67
CA GLY A 192 -18.94 9.69 48.53
C GLY A 192 -19.26 9.29 47.08
N ASN A 193 -18.79 10.08 46.11
CA ASN A 193 -18.93 9.83 44.68
C ASN A 193 -17.64 9.33 44.01
N GLY A 194 -16.66 8.84 44.79
CA GLY A 194 -15.41 8.29 44.27
C GLY A 194 -14.16 9.05 44.73
N PRO A 195 -12.97 8.70 44.19
CA PRO A 195 -11.72 9.40 44.50
C PRO A 195 -11.78 10.89 44.14
N GLY A 196 -11.15 11.70 44.98
CA GLY A 196 -11.04 13.14 44.82
C GLY A 196 -9.84 13.68 45.60
N TYR A 197 -9.78 14.98 45.76
CA TYR A 197 -8.72 15.66 46.51
C TYR A 197 -9.25 16.94 47.13
N LEU A 198 -8.52 17.47 48.10
CA LEU A 198 -8.77 18.78 48.69
C LEU A 198 -7.77 19.76 48.11
N ILE A 199 -8.25 20.88 47.59
CA ILE A 199 -7.41 22.06 47.40
C ILE A 199 -7.61 23.00 48.58
N TYR A 200 -6.55 23.64 49.03
CA TYR A 200 -6.60 24.57 50.16
C TYR A 200 -5.97 25.91 49.78
N HIS A 201 -6.50 26.97 50.38
CA HIS A 201 -6.01 28.34 50.25
C HIS A 201 -6.06 29.01 51.62
N ALA A 202 -5.00 29.73 51.96
CA ALA A 202 -4.88 30.44 53.22
C ALA A 202 -5.82 31.66 53.24
N ILE A 203 -6.50 31.88 54.36
CA ILE A 203 -7.28 33.08 54.60
C ILE A 203 -6.32 34.11 55.21
N ASP A 204 -5.68 34.92 54.37
CA ASP A 204 -4.76 35.97 54.81
C ASP A 204 -5.53 37.05 55.57
N ARG A 205 -5.04 37.43 56.75
CA ARG A 205 -5.59 38.52 57.55
C ARG A 205 -4.52 39.59 57.62
N GLN A 206 -4.57 40.56 56.73
CA GLN A 206 -3.82 41.80 56.91
C GLN A 206 -4.41 42.57 58.11
N LEU A 207 -3.90 42.28 59.30
CA LEU A 207 -4.03 43.12 60.50
C LEU A 207 -2.63 43.64 60.86
N ASP A 208 -2.36 44.83 60.34
CA ASP A 208 -1.38 45.85 60.75
C ASP A 208 0.12 45.51 60.84
N ALA A 209 0.87 46.35 60.14
CA ALA A 209 2.32 46.47 60.01
C ALA A 209 3.09 46.85 61.31
N LYS A 210 2.56 46.51 62.49
CA LYS A 210 3.26 46.69 63.79
C LYS A 210 3.33 45.43 64.65
N SER A 211 2.81 44.30 64.19
CA SER A 211 3.06 43.03 64.86
C SER A 211 4.32 42.38 64.26
N HIS A 212 5.33 42.11 65.10
CA HIS A 212 6.43 41.20 64.75
C HIS A 212 5.89 39.77 64.61
N LYS A 213 5.11 39.53 63.56
CA LYS A 213 4.71 38.20 63.14
C LYS A 213 5.63 37.78 61.99
N LEU A 214 6.36 36.69 62.22
CA LEU A 214 7.20 36.02 61.23
C LEU A 214 6.40 35.76 59.92
N PRO A 215 7.06 35.72 58.75
CA PRO A 215 6.40 35.36 57.50
C PRO A 215 5.78 33.96 57.61
N GLY A 216 4.44 33.86 57.46
CA GLY A 216 3.71 32.58 57.43
C GLY A 216 2.57 32.37 58.44
N GLN A 217 2.11 33.39 59.17
CA GLN A 217 0.99 33.24 60.13
C GLN A 217 -0.41 33.36 59.48
N PHE A 218 -0.78 32.38 58.66
CA PHE A 218 -2.16 32.24 58.20
C PHE A 218 -3.05 31.68 59.31
N SER A 219 -4.17 32.35 59.64
CA SER A 219 -4.96 31.98 60.82
C SER A 219 -5.99 30.87 60.55
N ASN A 220 -6.49 30.75 59.32
CA ASN A 220 -7.44 29.73 58.89
C ASN A 220 -7.16 29.36 57.43
N TYR A 221 -7.58 28.17 57.02
CA TYR A 221 -7.54 27.69 55.66
C TYR A 221 -8.96 27.47 55.14
N ALA A 222 -9.23 28.01 53.96
CA ALA A 222 -10.35 27.60 53.14
C ALA A 222 -9.94 26.33 52.37
N LEU A 223 -10.85 25.38 52.27
CA LEU A 223 -10.67 24.16 51.50
C LEU A 223 -11.83 24.01 50.52
N LEU A 224 -11.55 23.40 49.37
CA LEU A 224 -12.54 22.92 48.44
C LEU A 224 -12.25 21.44 48.15
N ALA A 225 -13.24 20.60 48.37
CA ALA A 225 -13.21 19.23 47.91
C ALA A 225 -13.55 19.18 46.43
N VAL A 226 -12.72 18.47 45.67
CA VAL A 226 -12.86 18.29 44.22
C VAL A 226 -12.96 16.80 43.93
N SER A 227 -14.04 16.41 43.26
CA SER A 227 -14.21 15.05 42.74
C SER A 227 -13.42 14.90 41.44
N ALA A 228 -12.64 13.82 41.32
CA ALA A 228 -11.88 13.57 40.11
C ALA A 228 -12.78 13.31 38.89
N GLU A 229 -13.90 12.62 39.10
CA GLU A 229 -14.92 12.39 38.06
C GLU A 229 -15.61 13.70 37.66
N GLY A 230 -15.86 14.60 38.61
CA GLY A 230 -16.47 15.91 38.36
C GLY A 230 -15.62 16.87 37.52
N LEU A 231 -14.35 16.57 37.26
CA LEU A 231 -13.51 17.34 36.34
C LEU A 231 -13.83 17.07 34.87
N PHE A 232 -14.46 15.93 34.58
CA PHE A 232 -14.78 15.50 33.22
C PHE A 232 -16.28 15.71 32.98
N ALA A 233 -16.62 16.72 32.16
CA ALA A 233 -18.01 16.99 31.81
C ALA A 233 -18.62 15.80 31.02
N PRO A 234 -19.93 15.53 31.15
CA PRO A 234 -20.62 14.55 30.32
C PRO A 234 -20.39 14.87 28.84
N GLY A 235 -20.01 13.87 28.04
CA GLY A 235 -19.69 14.06 26.63
C GLY A 235 -18.21 14.32 26.31
N MET A 236 -17.37 14.61 27.32
CA MET A 236 -15.94 14.86 27.11
C MET A 236 -15.17 13.60 26.65
N ILE A 237 -15.71 12.40 26.92
CA ILE A 237 -15.07 11.09 26.71
C ILE A 237 -15.85 10.24 25.67
N ASP A 238 -16.79 10.85 24.93
CA ASP A 238 -17.68 10.09 24.02
C ASP A 238 -16.99 9.62 22.72
N GLU A 239 -15.75 10.04 22.48
CA GLU A 239 -14.99 9.65 21.29
C GLU A 239 -14.57 8.15 21.34
N PRO A 240 -15.00 7.32 20.38
CA PRO A 240 -14.72 5.90 20.40
C PRO A 240 -13.21 5.60 20.34
N GLY A 241 -12.74 4.77 21.26
CA GLY A 241 -11.32 4.39 21.35
C GLY A 241 -10.44 5.39 22.07
N LEU A 242 -11.02 6.46 22.63
CA LEU A 242 -10.37 7.35 23.57
C LEU A 242 -10.45 6.76 24.99
N SER A 243 -9.34 6.80 25.72
CA SER A 243 -9.28 6.47 27.13
C SER A 243 -8.46 7.50 27.89
N LEU A 244 -8.94 7.93 29.05
CA LEU A 244 -8.32 8.94 29.89
C LEU A 244 -7.97 8.34 31.25
N ARG A 245 -6.83 8.77 31.79
CA ARG A 245 -6.40 8.42 33.12
C ARG A 245 -5.86 9.66 33.83
N LEU A 246 -6.43 9.99 34.98
CA LEU A 246 -5.94 11.03 35.87
C LEU A 246 -5.18 10.38 37.02
N VAL A 247 -3.94 10.79 37.22
CA VAL A 247 -3.05 10.24 38.24
C VAL A 247 -2.51 11.37 39.11
N SER A 248 -2.54 11.19 40.43
CA SER A 248 -1.84 12.05 41.37
C SER A 248 -0.42 11.54 41.62
N GLN A 249 0.56 12.39 41.36
CA GLN A 249 2.00 12.18 41.59
C GLN A 249 2.47 12.75 42.94
N ALA A 250 1.55 13.13 43.84
CA ALA A 250 1.86 13.70 45.15
C ALA A 250 2.72 12.78 46.05
N SER A 251 2.85 11.50 45.71
CA SER A 251 3.79 10.56 46.32
C SER A 251 4.65 9.92 45.22
N ALA A 252 5.91 10.33 45.13
CA ALA A 252 6.85 9.91 44.07
C ALA A 252 6.98 8.38 43.96
N ASP A 253 6.90 7.66 45.08
CA ASP A 253 7.04 6.21 45.13
C ASP A 253 5.76 5.42 44.82
N ASN A 254 4.58 6.07 44.81
CA ASN A 254 3.31 5.36 44.56
C ASN A 254 2.25 6.29 43.96
N PRO A 255 2.22 6.46 42.62
CA PRO A 255 1.21 7.27 41.96
C PRO A 255 -0.18 6.65 42.11
N VAL A 256 -1.16 7.46 42.52
CA VAL A 256 -2.52 6.99 42.77
C VAL A 256 -3.42 7.41 41.62
N THR A 257 -4.16 6.46 41.06
CA THR A 257 -5.12 6.73 39.98
C THR A 257 -6.38 7.33 40.58
N LEU A 258 -6.66 8.57 40.18
CA LEU A 258 -7.83 9.34 40.61
C LEU A 258 -9.03 9.11 39.70
N PHE A 259 -8.78 8.86 38.41
CA PHE A 259 -9.86 8.60 37.46
C PHE A 259 -9.30 7.75 36.33
N GLU A 260 -10.08 6.79 35.88
CA GLU A 260 -9.77 5.96 34.72
C GLU A 260 -11.07 5.71 33.97
N SER A 261 -11.10 6.11 32.70
CA SER A 261 -12.25 5.84 31.83
C SER A 261 -12.22 4.37 31.38
N GLN A 262 -13.31 3.91 30.75
CA GLN A 262 -13.34 2.59 30.15
C GLN A 262 -12.17 2.39 29.16
N PRO A 263 -11.59 1.18 29.11
CA PRO A 263 -10.49 0.88 28.20
C PRO A 263 -10.95 0.95 26.74
N ALA A 264 -10.04 1.30 25.85
CA ALA A 264 -10.31 1.33 24.42
C ALA A 264 -10.80 -0.06 23.92
N PRO A 265 -11.70 -0.10 22.92
CA PRO A 265 -12.33 -1.34 22.47
C PRO A 265 -11.31 -2.36 21.96
N GLU A 266 -11.59 -3.65 22.18
CA GLU A 266 -10.71 -4.76 21.76
C GLU A 266 -10.46 -4.75 20.24
N PHE A 267 -11.50 -4.41 19.47
CA PHE A 267 -11.47 -4.42 18.00
C PHE A 267 -11.06 -3.05 17.43
N ALA A 268 -9.76 -2.77 17.41
CA ALA A 268 -9.17 -1.52 16.92
C ALA A 268 -8.13 -1.76 15.83
N LEU A 269 -7.69 -0.67 15.19
CA LEU A 269 -6.62 -0.72 14.19
C LEU A 269 -5.33 -1.31 14.79
N PRO A 270 -4.56 -2.09 14.01
CA PRO A 270 -3.31 -2.71 14.45
C PRO A 270 -2.15 -1.70 14.43
N ILE A 271 -2.37 -0.54 15.05
CA ILE A 271 -1.36 0.51 15.22
C ILE A 271 -1.08 0.70 16.71
N PRO A 272 0.15 1.13 17.08
CA PRO A 272 0.45 1.50 18.45
C PRO A 272 -0.53 2.57 18.96
N PRO A 273 -0.98 2.50 20.22
CA PRO A 273 -1.84 3.54 20.77
C PRO A 273 -1.09 4.86 20.82
N MET A 274 -1.79 5.95 20.50
CA MET A 274 -1.26 7.29 20.61
C MET A 274 -1.49 7.79 22.03
N THR A 275 -0.45 8.30 22.69
CA THR A 275 -0.53 8.78 24.07
C THR A 275 -0.01 10.20 24.18
N ARG A 276 -0.74 11.06 24.91
CA ARG A 276 -0.32 12.39 25.31
C ARG A 276 -0.52 12.53 26.81
N SER A 277 0.45 13.13 27.47
CA SER A 277 0.38 13.41 28.89
C SER A 277 0.43 14.92 29.11
N HIS A 278 -0.44 15.43 29.96
CA HIS A 278 -0.54 16.84 30.28
C HIS A 278 -0.31 17.04 31.78
N HIS A 279 0.63 17.93 32.10
CA HIS A 279 0.88 18.40 33.46
C HIS A 279 0.16 19.73 33.66
N PHE A 280 -0.47 19.91 34.82
CA PHE A 280 -1.16 21.16 35.14
C PHE A 280 -0.24 22.12 35.91
N ALA A 281 -0.60 23.40 35.94
CA ALA A 281 0.15 24.41 36.67
C ALA A 281 -0.46 24.69 38.07
N GLY A 282 0.23 25.47 38.90
CA GLY A 282 -0.31 26.02 40.14
C GLY A 282 -0.45 25.00 41.29
N ALA A 283 -1.64 24.97 41.89
CA ALA A 283 -1.98 24.05 42.99
C ALA A 283 -2.18 22.60 42.50
N SER A 284 -2.45 22.41 41.21
CA SER A 284 -2.73 21.11 40.58
C SER A 284 -1.49 20.47 39.92
N ARG A 285 -0.28 20.95 40.24
CA ARG A 285 0.97 20.53 39.57
C ARG A 285 1.27 19.03 39.66
N ASP A 286 0.78 18.40 40.71
CA ASP A 286 1.00 16.99 40.99
C ASP A 286 -0.02 16.10 40.26
N LEU A 287 -0.93 16.68 39.47
CA LEU A 287 -1.84 15.94 38.61
C LEU A 287 -1.23 15.70 37.24
N LEU A 288 -1.27 14.44 36.80
CA LEU A 288 -0.94 13.99 35.47
C LEU A 288 -2.20 13.49 34.77
N LEU A 289 -2.60 14.16 33.69
CA LEU A 289 -3.64 13.65 32.80
C LEU A 289 -2.98 12.90 31.65
N SER A 290 -3.20 11.59 31.56
CA SER A 290 -2.79 10.76 30.43
C SER A 290 -4.00 10.49 29.54
N ILE A 291 -3.90 10.88 28.28
CA ILE A 291 -4.92 10.67 27.26
C ILE A 291 -4.33 9.68 26.25
N GLN A 292 -5.03 8.59 26.04
CA GLN A 292 -4.65 7.54 25.11
C GLN A 292 -5.75 7.35 24.06
N TYR A 293 -5.36 7.18 22.82
CA TYR A 293 -6.27 6.96 21.71
C TYR A 293 -5.85 5.74 20.90
N LYS A 294 -6.76 4.77 20.79
CA LYS A 294 -6.62 3.58 19.97
C LYS A 294 -7.75 3.58 18.93
N PRO A 295 -7.47 4.03 17.69
CA PRO A 295 -8.52 4.31 16.74
C PRO A 295 -9.27 3.02 16.32
N PRO A 296 -10.60 3.02 16.36
CA PRO A 296 -11.40 1.92 15.82
C PRO A 296 -11.33 1.90 14.29
N TRP A 297 -11.75 0.80 13.67
CA TRP A 297 -11.85 0.68 12.21
C TRP A 297 -12.75 1.76 11.57
N GLN A 298 -13.74 2.23 12.31
CA GLN A 298 -14.66 3.29 11.88
C GLN A 298 -14.01 4.68 11.82
N ALA A 299 -12.84 4.87 12.43
CA ALA A 299 -12.12 6.14 12.37
C ALA A 299 -11.48 6.41 11.00
N LEU A 300 -11.35 5.37 10.16
CA LEU A 300 -10.81 5.47 8.80
C LEU A 300 -11.75 6.26 7.89
N ASP A 301 -11.19 7.13 7.05
CA ASP A 301 -11.97 7.82 6.03
C ASP A 301 -12.23 6.91 4.83
N LEU A 302 -13.42 6.32 4.80
CA LEU A 302 -13.85 5.44 3.71
C LEU A 302 -13.77 6.12 2.34
N TRP A 303 -13.99 7.43 2.25
CA TRP A 303 -13.94 8.15 0.98
C TRP A 303 -12.52 8.39 0.49
N GLN A 304 -11.58 8.70 1.40
CA GLN A 304 -10.17 8.81 1.02
C GLN A 304 -9.62 7.45 0.56
N LEU A 305 -9.94 6.38 1.31
CA LEU A 305 -9.59 5.03 0.91
C LEU A 305 -10.20 4.65 -0.44
N ALA A 306 -11.48 4.96 -0.67
CA ALA A 306 -12.15 4.69 -1.94
C ALA A 306 -11.56 5.49 -3.11
N GLY A 307 -11.24 6.77 -2.92
CA GLY A 307 -10.61 7.61 -3.94
C GLY A 307 -9.23 7.08 -4.35
N LEU A 308 -8.45 6.61 -3.37
CA LEU A 308 -7.12 6.05 -3.59
C LEU A 308 -7.17 4.66 -4.23
N LEU A 309 -8.11 3.80 -3.81
CA LEU A 309 -8.40 2.53 -4.49
C LEU A 309 -8.85 2.74 -5.94
N GLY A 310 -9.67 3.76 -6.18
CA GLY A 310 -10.07 4.17 -7.54
C GLY A 310 -8.87 4.58 -8.39
N GLY A 311 -7.93 5.35 -7.82
CA GLY A 311 -6.66 5.69 -8.46
C GLY A 311 -5.82 4.46 -8.81
N LEU A 312 -5.76 3.47 -7.90
CA LEU A 312 -5.08 2.20 -8.13
C LEU A 312 -5.73 1.40 -9.27
N CYS A 313 -7.07 1.30 -9.29
CA CYS A 313 -7.80 0.64 -10.35
C CYS A 313 -7.56 1.31 -11.72
N LEU A 314 -7.54 2.64 -11.76
CA LEU A 314 -7.18 3.41 -12.95
C LEU A 314 -5.77 3.08 -13.45
N LEU A 315 -4.80 3.00 -12.54
CA LEU A 315 -3.42 2.61 -12.84
C LEU A 315 -3.37 1.18 -13.43
N MET A 316 -4.11 0.22 -12.85
CA MET A 316 -4.21 -1.14 -13.38
C MET A 316 -4.82 -1.18 -14.78
N LEU A 317 -5.87 -0.40 -15.03
CA LEU A 317 -6.51 -0.30 -16.34
C LEU A 317 -5.57 0.29 -17.39
N GLN A 318 -4.79 1.32 -17.04
CA GLN A 318 -3.78 1.91 -17.93
C GLN A 318 -2.70 0.88 -18.32
N VAL A 319 -2.22 0.08 -17.37
CA VAL A 319 -1.24 -0.98 -17.65
C VAL A 319 -1.82 -2.04 -18.58
N GLY A 320 -3.03 -2.53 -18.29
CA GLY A 320 -3.71 -3.49 -19.16
C GLY A 320 -3.88 -2.94 -20.58
N TRP A 321 -4.19 -1.66 -20.72
CA TRP A 321 -4.28 -0.99 -22.01
C TRP A 321 -2.93 -0.93 -22.76
N VAL A 322 -1.84 -0.55 -22.08
CA VAL A 322 -0.49 -0.51 -22.66
C VAL A 322 -0.05 -1.90 -23.13
N LEU A 323 -0.21 -2.93 -22.28
CA LEU A 323 0.13 -4.31 -22.63
C LEU A 323 -0.66 -4.79 -23.85
N ARG A 324 -1.96 -4.52 -23.88
CA ARG A 324 -2.82 -4.86 -25.02
C ARG A 324 -2.40 -4.14 -26.29
N ARG A 325 -2.00 -2.86 -26.19
CA ARG A 325 -1.50 -2.06 -27.32
C ARG A 325 -0.20 -2.64 -27.87
N VAL A 326 0.77 -2.92 -27.01
CA VAL A 326 2.06 -3.52 -27.40
C VAL A 326 1.84 -4.87 -28.08
N TRP A 327 0.94 -5.70 -27.53
CA TRP A 327 0.63 -7.01 -28.09
C TRP A 327 0.03 -6.90 -29.50
N ARG A 328 -0.92 -5.98 -29.73
CA ARG A 328 -1.50 -5.74 -31.06
C ARG A 328 -0.47 -5.30 -32.09
N THR A 329 0.40 -4.35 -31.76
CA THR A 329 1.42 -3.86 -32.70
C THR A 329 2.38 -4.96 -33.15
N ARG A 330 2.77 -5.86 -32.23
CA ARG A 330 3.67 -6.98 -32.52
C ARG A 330 3.05 -8.01 -33.45
N GLN A 331 1.74 -8.30 -33.30
CA GLN A 331 1.03 -9.21 -34.18
C GLN A 331 1.06 -8.73 -35.65
N HIS A 332 0.78 -7.44 -35.87
CA HIS A 332 0.84 -6.86 -37.21
C HIS A 332 2.24 -6.94 -37.84
N LEU A 333 3.29 -6.69 -37.05
CA LEU A 333 4.67 -6.82 -37.54
C LEU A 333 5.01 -8.26 -37.97
N PHE A 334 4.53 -9.25 -37.21
CA PHE A 334 4.77 -10.66 -37.54
C PHE A 334 4.04 -11.10 -38.81
N GLU A 335 2.78 -10.68 -38.98
CA GLU A 335 2.01 -10.92 -40.20
C GLU A 335 2.65 -10.26 -41.42
N GLN A 336 3.12 -9.02 -41.27
CA GLN A 336 3.85 -8.31 -42.34
C GLN A 336 5.14 -9.03 -42.71
N GLN A 337 5.96 -9.43 -41.74
CA GLN A 337 7.18 -10.19 -42.01
C GLN A 337 6.88 -11.52 -42.71
N ARG A 338 5.85 -12.26 -42.28
CA ARG A 338 5.45 -13.52 -42.93
C ARG A 338 4.98 -13.30 -44.36
N SER A 339 4.18 -12.27 -44.61
CA SER A 339 3.72 -11.94 -45.97
C SER A 339 4.88 -11.53 -46.87
N LEU A 340 5.84 -10.73 -46.36
CA LEU A 340 7.02 -10.33 -47.13
C LEU A 340 7.92 -11.53 -47.43
N TYR A 341 8.14 -12.39 -46.43
CA TYR A 341 8.93 -13.62 -46.60
C TYR A 341 8.34 -14.52 -47.69
N ASN A 342 7.03 -14.77 -47.64
CA ASN A 342 6.35 -15.60 -48.63
C ASN A 342 6.46 -15.01 -50.04
N LYS A 343 6.23 -13.70 -50.19
CA LYS A 343 6.34 -13.01 -51.50
C LYS A 343 7.76 -12.98 -52.04
N ALA A 344 8.77 -12.93 -51.17
CA ALA A 344 10.17 -12.86 -51.59
C ALA A 344 10.76 -14.22 -52.01
N HIS A 345 10.20 -15.35 -51.52
CA HIS A 345 10.82 -16.68 -51.66
C HIS A 345 10.00 -17.74 -52.40
N PHE A 346 8.70 -17.51 -52.64
CA PHE A 346 7.83 -18.48 -53.31
C PHE A 346 7.13 -17.89 -54.53
N ASP A 347 6.96 -18.70 -55.57
CA ASP A 347 6.17 -18.39 -56.76
C ASP A 347 4.67 -18.28 -56.38
N HIS A 348 4.02 -17.21 -56.83
CA HIS A 348 2.65 -16.90 -56.41
C HIS A 348 1.62 -17.91 -56.95
N LEU A 349 1.87 -18.49 -58.13
CA LEU A 349 0.94 -19.40 -58.78
C LEU A 349 1.07 -20.83 -58.24
N THR A 350 2.29 -21.37 -58.21
CA THR A 350 2.52 -22.78 -57.89
C THR A 350 2.81 -23.03 -56.41
N GLY A 351 3.17 -21.98 -55.64
CA GLY A 351 3.61 -22.10 -54.26
C GLY A 351 4.98 -22.78 -54.09
N LEU A 352 5.67 -23.07 -55.20
CA LEU A 352 7.03 -23.59 -55.18
C LEU A 352 8.03 -22.48 -54.85
N PRO A 353 9.23 -22.81 -54.33
CA PRO A 353 10.37 -21.91 -54.33
C PRO A 353 10.51 -21.11 -55.63
N ASN A 354 10.73 -19.80 -55.53
CA ASN A 354 11.06 -18.97 -56.68
C ASN A 354 12.59 -18.96 -56.92
N THR A 355 13.02 -18.19 -57.92
CA THR A 355 14.44 -18.03 -58.28
C THR A 355 15.32 -17.64 -57.09
N ASN A 356 14.86 -16.72 -56.22
CA ASN A 356 15.64 -16.28 -55.06
C ASN A 356 15.89 -17.42 -54.06
N LEU A 357 14.83 -18.17 -53.70
CA LEU A 357 14.97 -19.28 -52.76
C LEU A 357 15.73 -20.46 -53.37
N LEU A 358 15.62 -20.69 -54.68
CA LEU A 358 16.44 -21.68 -55.37
C LEU A 358 17.92 -21.34 -55.27
N LEU A 359 18.31 -20.11 -55.63
CA LEU A 359 19.70 -19.68 -55.64
C LEU A 359 20.34 -19.80 -54.26
N ASP A 360 19.65 -19.33 -53.22
CA ASP A 360 20.11 -19.46 -51.83
C ASP A 360 20.35 -20.93 -51.45
N ARG A 361 19.41 -21.83 -51.77
CA ARG A 361 19.54 -23.26 -51.49
C ARG A 361 20.64 -23.92 -52.31
N LEU A 362 20.80 -23.54 -53.58
CA LEU A 362 21.82 -24.07 -54.47
C LEU A 362 23.22 -23.67 -53.98
N GLU A 363 23.43 -22.39 -53.63
CA GLU A 363 24.68 -21.94 -53.04
C GLU A 363 25.00 -22.65 -51.72
N GLN A 364 24.00 -22.82 -50.84
CA GLN A 364 24.17 -23.56 -49.59
C GLN A 364 24.55 -25.02 -49.85
N ALA A 365 23.91 -25.67 -50.84
CA ALA A 365 24.22 -27.04 -51.23
C ALA A 365 25.66 -27.15 -51.78
N ILE A 366 26.08 -26.25 -52.66
CA ILE A 366 27.44 -26.20 -53.21
C ILE A 366 28.47 -26.02 -52.10
N ARG A 367 28.28 -25.04 -51.21
CA ARG A 367 29.17 -24.81 -50.04
C ARG A 367 29.21 -26.01 -49.10
N SER A 368 28.11 -26.74 -48.95
CA SER A 368 28.08 -27.98 -48.16
C SER A 368 28.84 -29.11 -48.85
N ALA A 369 28.67 -29.25 -50.16
CA ALA A 369 29.31 -30.27 -50.97
C ALA A 369 30.84 -30.09 -51.03
N GLN A 370 31.33 -28.85 -51.18
CA GLN A 370 32.75 -28.54 -51.12
C GLN A 370 33.39 -28.95 -49.78
N ARG A 371 32.68 -28.76 -48.65
CA ARG A 371 33.17 -29.13 -47.31
C ARG A 371 33.16 -30.63 -47.04
N THR A 372 32.22 -31.35 -47.63
CA THR A 372 31.99 -32.79 -47.38
C THR A 372 32.50 -33.68 -48.51
N SER A 373 33.12 -33.09 -49.54
CA SER A 373 33.49 -33.76 -50.79
C SER A 373 32.33 -34.55 -51.42
N SER A 374 31.10 -34.02 -51.28
CA SER A 374 29.91 -34.57 -51.93
C SER A 374 29.64 -33.85 -53.26
N ARG A 375 28.56 -34.23 -53.94
CA ARG A 375 28.16 -33.66 -55.23
C ARG A 375 26.73 -33.16 -55.19
N VAL A 376 26.47 -32.11 -55.97
CA VAL A 376 25.15 -31.49 -56.14
C VAL A 376 24.74 -31.64 -57.59
N ALA A 377 23.47 -31.92 -57.86
CA ALA A 377 22.94 -31.97 -59.23
C ALA A 377 21.76 -31.03 -59.39
N VAL A 378 21.64 -30.44 -60.57
CA VAL A 378 20.52 -29.58 -60.96
C VAL A 378 19.92 -30.10 -62.26
N PHE A 379 18.61 -30.34 -62.24
CA PHE A 379 17.83 -30.55 -63.46
C PHE A 379 17.13 -29.25 -63.84
N PHE A 380 17.29 -28.83 -65.09
CA PHE A 380 16.50 -27.75 -65.68
C PHE A 380 15.43 -28.35 -66.57
N LEU A 381 14.18 -27.93 -66.39
CA LEU A 381 13.01 -28.43 -67.10
C LEU A 381 12.29 -27.26 -67.76
N ASP A 382 11.99 -27.41 -69.04
CA ASP A 382 11.14 -26.52 -69.81
C ASP A 382 10.00 -27.35 -70.46
N LEU A 383 8.79 -26.80 -70.50
CA LEU A 383 7.62 -27.50 -71.03
C LEU A 383 7.53 -27.33 -72.56
N ASP A 384 7.49 -28.45 -73.28
CA ASP A 384 7.46 -28.42 -74.75
C ASP A 384 6.11 -27.91 -75.27
N ASP A 385 6.08 -26.92 -76.17
CA ASP A 385 4.83 -26.39 -76.76
C ASP A 385 3.81 -25.80 -75.74
N PHE A 386 4.20 -25.43 -74.52
CA PHE A 386 3.28 -24.86 -73.51
C PHE A 386 2.56 -23.59 -73.99
N LYS A 387 3.22 -22.76 -74.80
CA LYS A 387 2.58 -21.60 -75.43
C LYS A 387 1.36 -22.00 -76.28
N GLN A 388 1.40 -23.15 -76.97
CA GLN A 388 0.25 -23.63 -77.75
C GLN A 388 -0.93 -24.00 -76.85
N VAL A 389 -0.68 -24.47 -75.63
CA VAL A 389 -1.73 -24.72 -74.63
C VAL A 389 -2.41 -23.41 -74.24
N ASN A 390 -1.64 -22.36 -73.96
CA ASN A 390 -2.18 -21.04 -73.64
C ASN A 390 -2.96 -20.44 -74.83
N ASP A 391 -2.42 -20.56 -76.04
CA ASP A 391 -3.05 -20.01 -77.24
C ASP A 391 -4.35 -20.77 -77.61
N ALA A 392 -4.42 -22.07 -77.35
CA ALA A 392 -5.58 -22.91 -77.67
C ALA A 392 -6.68 -22.90 -76.58
N TRP A 393 -6.31 -22.82 -75.30
CA TRP A 393 -7.22 -23.04 -74.16
C TRP A 393 -7.25 -21.89 -73.15
N GLY A 394 -6.47 -20.82 -73.39
CA GLY A 394 -6.39 -19.66 -72.52
C GLY A 394 -5.41 -19.82 -71.35
N HIS A 395 -4.98 -18.68 -70.80
CA HIS A 395 -4.01 -18.64 -69.71
C HIS A 395 -4.49 -19.31 -68.43
N ASP A 396 -5.79 -19.29 -68.12
CA ASP A 396 -6.33 -19.94 -66.91
C ASP A 396 -6.11 -21.47 -66.93
N VAL A 397 -6.23 -22.10 -68.10
CA VAL A 397 -5.97 -23.53 -68.29
C VAL A 397 -4.48 -23.82 -68.19
N GLY A 398 -3.64 -22.96 -68.77
CA GLY A 398 -2.19 -23.03 -68.63
C GLY A 398 -1.71 -22.89 -67.19
N ASP A 399 -2.29 -21.96 -66.43
CA ASP A 399 -1.97 -21.73 -65.03
C ASP A 399 -2.32 -22.96 -64.17
N GLN A 400 -3.50 -23.56 -64.39
CA GLN A 400 -3.87 -24.81 -63.73
C GLN A 400 -2.95 -25.98 -64.11
N LEU A 401 -2.52 -26.04 -65.37
CA LEU A 401 -1.55 -27.03 -65.83
C LEU A 401 -0.21 -26.87 -65.09
N LEU A 402 0.30 -25.64 -64.96
CA LEU A 402 1.54 -25.34 -64.23
C LEU A 402 1.44 -25.70 -62.74
N ILE A 403 0.30 -25.43 -62.11
CA ILE A 403 0.04 -25.86 -60.72
C ILE A 403 0.12 -27.39 -60.60
N GLN A 404 -0.57 -28.13 -61.48
CA GLN A 404 -0.55 -29.59 -61.44
C GLN A 404 0.84 -30.17 -61.70
N ILE A 405 1.60 -29.60 -62.65
CA ILE A 405 2.99 -29.98 -62.92
C ILE A 405 3.85 -29.73 -61.68
N GLY A 406 3.75 -28.54 -61.08
CA GLY A 406 4.48 -28.21 -59.87
C GLY A 406 4.20 -29.17 -58.71
N VAL A 407 2.93 -29.54 -58.50
CA VAL A 407 2.54 -30.54 -57.50
C VAL A 407 3.14 -31.91 -57.81
N ARG A 408 2.97 -32.41 -59.04
CA ARG A 408 3.52 -33.72 -59.44
C ARG A 408 5.04 -33.77 -59.30
N LEU A 409 5.75 -32.72 -59.71
CA LEU A 409 7.19 -32.60 -59.53
C LEU A 409 7.54 -32.64 -58.05
N ARG A 410 6.88 -31.85 -57.19
CA ARG A 410 7.16 -31.81 -55.76
C ARG A 410 6.93 -33.16 -55.07
N GLU A 411 5.83 -33.84 -55.36
CA GLU A 411 5.48 -35.16 -54.81
C GLU A 411 6.43 -36.27 -55.29
N SER A 412 7.01 -36.10 -56.48
CA SER A 412 7.98 -37.03 -57.02
C SER A 412 9.37 -36.92 -56.37
N MET A 413 9.65 -35.82 -55.68
CA MET A 413 10.95 -35.53 -55.09
C MET A 413 10.97 -35.78 -53.57
N ARG A 414 12.17 -35.89 -52.98
CA ARG A 414 12.33 -36.06 -51.52
C ARG A 414 12.15 -34.72 -50.81
N GLY A 415 11.97 -34.76 -49.49
CA GLY A 415 11.83 -33.54 -48.67
C GLY A 415 13.05 -32.61 -48.75
N GLU A 416 14.25 -33.18 -48.93
CA GLU A 416 15.54 -32.47 -49.06
C GLU A 416 15.77 -31.89 -50.46
N ASP A 417 15.16 -32.47 -51.48
CA ASP A 417 15.23 -31.96 -52.85
C ASP A 417 14.39 -30.68 -52.94
N THR A 418 14.77 -29.76 -53.82
CA THR A 418 14.06 -28.50 -54.03
C THR A 418 13.55 -28.43 -55.45
N VAL A 419 12.23 -28.27 -55.62
CA VAL A 419 11.61 -27.96 -56.91
C VAL A 419 11.28 -26.48 -56.88
N ALA A 420 11.78 -25.72 -57.84
CA ALA A 420 11.55 -24.30 -57.99
C ALA A 420 10.92 -24.00 -59.35
N ARG A 421 10.09 -22.97 -59.43
CA ARG A 421 9.65 -22.39 -60.70
C ARG A 421 10.40 -21.07 -60.89
N ILE A 422 11.03 -20.94 -62.04
CA ILE A 422 11.96 -19.83 -62.31
C ILE A 422 11.22 -18.71 -63.02
N HIS A 423 10.73 -18.97 -64.22
CA HIS A 423 9.85 -18.08 -64.96
C HIS A 423 8.91 -18.90 -65.84
N GLY A 424 7.76 -18.34 -66.25
CA GLY A 424 6.89 -18.96 -67.26
C GLY A 424 6.60 -20.45 -67.00
N ASP A 425 7.10 -21.30 -67.87
CA ASP A 425 7.01 -22.75 -67.88
C ASP A 425 8.30 -23.48 -67.46
N GLU A 426 9.27 -22.75 -66.92
CA GLU A 426 10.57 -23.29 -66.52
C GLU A 426 10.59 -23.70 -65.05
N PHE A 427 11.05 -24.92 -64.81
CA PHE A 427 11.24 -25.50 -63.49
C PHE A 427 12.68 -25.94 -63.29
N VAL A 428 13.16 -25.82 -62.05
CA VAL A 428 14.48 -26.31 -61.67
C VAL A 428 14.35 -27.25 -60.48
N ILE A 429 15.05 -28.36 -60.54
CA ILE A 429 15.08 -29.35 -59.47
C ILE A 429 16.52 -29.48 -58.97
N LEU A 430 16.74 -29.04 -57.73
CA LEU A 430 18.00 -29.16 -57.01
C LEU A 430 18.00 -30.45 -56.20
N ILE A 431 19.02 -31.28 -56.44
CA ILE A 431 19.35 -32.49 -55.69
C ILE A 431 20.63 -32.21 -54.89
N PRO A 432 20.53 -31.88 -53.59
CA PRO A 432 21.66 -31.41 -52.80
C PRO A 432 22.72 -32.49 -52.56
N VAL A 433 22.34 -33.77 -52.54
CA VAL A 433 23.25 -34.91 -52.36
C VAL A 433 22.75 -36.13 -53.13
N PHE A 434 23.64 -36.83 -53.84
CA PHE A 434 23.34 -38.10 -54.51
C PHE A 434 24.54 -39.06 -54.48
N SER A 435 24.28 -40.37 -54.54
CA SER A 435 25.28 -41.43 -54.34
C SER A 435 25.98 -41.91 -55.62
N GLY A 436 25.59 -41.38 -56.79
CA GLY A 436 26.19 -41.71 -58.10
C GLY A 436 25.22 -41.55 -59.27
N GLU A 437 25.73 -41.64 -60.50
CA GLU A 437 24.96 -41.42 -61.74
C GLU A 437 23.72 -42.31 -61.87
N ARG A 438 23.77 -43.55 -61.35
CA ARG A 438 22.61 -44.45 -61.35
C ARG A 438 21.41 -43.85 -60.62
N GLN A 439 21.63 -43.05 -59.57
CA GLN A 439 20.56 -42.36 -58.86
C GLN A 439 20.01 -41.21 -59.70
N LEU A 440 20.87 -40.42 -60.36
CA LEU A 440 20.44 -39.32 -61.24
C LEU A 440 19.65 -39.85 -62.45
N ASN A 441 20.06 -40.96 -63.05
CA ASN A 441 19.32 -41.60 -64.14
C ASN A 441 17.95 -42.12 -63.69
N LYS A 442 17.85 -42.64 -62.46
CA LYS A 442 16.55 -43.01 -61.87
C LYS A 442 15.66 -41.80 -61.62
N ILE A 443 16.22 -40.69 -61.15
CA ILE A 443 15.48 -39.43 -60.94
C ILE A 443 15.00 -38.89 -62.29
N ARG A 444 15.87 -38.84 -63.30
CA ARG A 444 15.51 -38.45 -64.67
C ARG A 444 14.35 -39.30 -65.21
N GLY A 445 14.47 -40.63 -65.17
CA GLY A 445 13.39 -41.51 -65.63
C GLY A 445 12.10 -41.33 -64.82
N LYS A 446 12.19 -41.05 -63.51
CA LYS A 446 11.01 -40.71 -62.70
C LYS A 446 10.35 -39.43 -63.19
N LEU A 447 11.14 -38.40 -63.49
CA LEU A 447 10.66 -37.11 -64.00
C LEU A 447 10.02 -37.25 -65.38
N GLU A 448 10.64 -38.00 -66.29
CA GLU A 448 10.09 -38.30 -67.62
C GLU A 448 8.75 -39.03 -67.53
N ASN A 449 8.64 -40.04 -66.66
CA ASN A 449 7.41 -40.79 -66.42
C ASN A 449 6.25 -39.94 -65.84
N LEU A 450 6.53 -38.76 -65.25
CA LEU A 450 5.46 -37.86 -64.77
C LEU A 450 4.62 -37.30 -65.91
N PHE A 451 5.22 -37.16 -67.09
CA PHE A 451 4.61 -36.60 -68.29
C PHE A 451 3.90 -37.66 -69.14
N GLU A 452 4.12 -38.95 -68.90
CA GLU A 452 3.38 -40.04 -69.57
C GLU A 452 1.90 -40.07 -69.17
N ARG A 453 1.56 -39.57 -67.98
CA ARG A 453 0.18 -39.50 -67.50
C ARG A 453 -0.45 -38.17 -67.92
N PRO A 454 -1.62 -38.17 -68.56
CA PRO A 454 -2.25 -36.93 -68.99
C PRO A 454 -2.61 -36.02 -67.81
N PHE A 455 -2.68 -34.70 -68.07
CA PHE A 455 -3.11 -33.68 -67.11
C PHE A 455 -4.56 -33.35 -67.36
N LYS A 456 -5.41 -33.52 -66.33
CA LYS A 456 -6.84 -33.24 -66.45
C LYS A 456 -7.13 -31.88 -65.82
N VAL A 457 -7.50 -30.91 -66.65
CA VAL A 457 -7.82 -29.53 -66.25
C VAL A 457 -9.30 -29.30 -66.54
N GLY A 458 -10.16 -29.43 -65.53
CA GLY A 458 -11.61 -29.51 -65.74
C GLY A 458 -11.99 -30.73 -66.58
N ASP A 459 -12.64 -30.49 -67.71
CA ASP A 459 -13.02 -31.52 -68.69
C ASP A 459 -11.97 -31.74 -69.80
N ILE A 460 -10.90 -30.94 -69.81
CA ILE A 460 -9.84 -31.00 -70.83
C ILE A 460 -8.76 -31.99 -70.38
N VAL A 461 -8.34 -32.86 -71.29
CA VAL A 461 -7.25 -33.82 -71.10
C VAL A 461 -6.06 -33.37 -71.95
N LEU A 462 -5.00 -32.89 -71.30
CA LEU A 462 -3.79 -32.37 -71.93
C LEU A 462 -2.67 -33.41 -71.84
N HIS A 463 -2.01 -33.65 -72.98
CA HIS A 463 -0.77 -34.42 -73.03
C HIS A 463 0.37 -33.43 -73.20
N GLN A 464 1.18 -33.31 -72.15
CA GLN A 464 2.28 -32.36 -72.08
C GLN A 464 3.59 -33.15 -72.00
N SER A 465 4.63 -32.69 -72.67
CA SER A 465 6.00 -33.18 -72.46
C SER A 465 6.90 -32.07 -71.95
N GLY A 466 8.06 -32.46 -71.45
CA GLY A 466 9.11 -31.55 -71.04
C GLY A 466 10.47 -32.00 -71.53
N SER A 467 11.35 -31.03 -71.69
CA SER A 467 12.75 -31.21 -72.02
C SER A 467 13.61 -30.98 -70.78
N PHE A 468 14.54 -31.89 -70.51
CA PHE A 468 15.36 -31.88 -69.30
C PHE A 468 16.85 -31.76 -69.60
N GLY A 469 17.51 -30.81 -68.96
CA GLY A 469 18.97 -30.69 -68.88
C GLY A 469 19.48 -31.05 -67.50
N LEU A 470 20.72 -31.50 -67.40
CA LEU A 470 21.38 -31.87 -66.14
C LEU A 470 22.76 -31.24 -66.10
N ALA A 471 23.11 -30.64 -64.96
CA ALA A 471 24.47 -30.25 -64.62
C ALA A 471 24.80 -30.73 -63.20
N ILE A 472 26.08 -31.03 -62.96
CA ILE A 472 26.59 -31.60 -61.71
C ILE A 472 27.76 -30.75 -61.19
N CYS A 473 27.73 -30.41 -59.90
CA CYS A 473 28.86 -29.80 -59.19
C CYS A 473 29.67 -30.89 -58.47
N PRO A 474 31.02 -30.87 -58.54
CA PRO A 474 31.86 -29.88 -59.22
C PRO A 474 32.22 -30.22 -60.69
N GLU A 475 31.68 -31.29 -61.28
CA GLU A 475 32.13 -31.80 -62.59
C GLU A 475 31.88 -30.85 -63.77
N ASP A 476 30.72 -30.22 -63.83
CA ASP A 476 30.31 -29.32 -64.92
C ASP A 476 30.60 -27.85 -64.59
N ALA A 477 30.39 -27.44 -63.33
CA ALA A 477 30.70 -26.12 -62.79
C ALA A 477 30.81 -26.16 -61.25
N ASP A 478 31.40 -25.14 -60.63
CA ASP A 478 31.62 -25.04 -59.18
C ASP A 478 30.84 -23.90 -58.49
N ASP A 479 30.05 -23.15 -59.25
CA ASP A 479 29.16 -22.09 -58.78
C ASP A 479 27.71 -22.25 -59.29
N ALA A 480 26.77 -21.54 -58.66
CA ALA A 480 25.34 -21.66 -58.92
C ALA A 480 24.93 -21.19 -60.32
N GLU A 481 25.54 -20.11 -60.83
CA GLU A 481 25.24 -19.51 -62.13
C GLU A 481 25.73 -20.44 -63.26
N GLY A 482 26.95 -20.98 -63.12
CA GLY A 482 27.52 -21.97 -64.02
C GLY A 482 26.69 -23.25 -64.10
N LEU A 483 26.24 -23.79 -62.96
CA LEU A 483 25.39 -24.99 -62.94
C LEU A 483 24.06 -24.76 -63.66
N LEU A 484 23.38 -23.65 -63.35
CA LEU A 484 22.09 -23.34 -63.96
C LEU A 484 22.24 -23.09 -65.46
N GLY A 485 23.24 -22.32 -65.89
CA GLY A 485 23.49 -22.02 -67.29
C GLY A 485 23.87 -23.25 -68.12
N LEU A 486 24.66 -24.19 -67.56
CA LEU A 486 24.97 -25.44 -68.24
C LEU A 486 23.78 -26.40 -68.31
N ALA A 487 22.98 -26.48 -67.25
CA ALA A 487 21.77 -27.29 -67.24
C ALA A 487 20.74 -26.76 -68.25
N ASP A 488 20.53 -25.44 -68.31
CA ASP A 488 19.68 -24.78 -69.31
C ASP A 488 20.17 -25.05 -70.74
N ARG A 489 21.47 -24.87 -71.00
CA ARG A 489 22.05 -25.16 -72.32
C ARG A 489 21.88 -26.63 -72.74
N GLN A 490 22.07 -27.58 -71.82
CA GLN A 490 21.83 -29.00 -72.11
C GLN A 490 20.36 -29.30 -72.40
N MET A 491 19.44 -28.65 -71.69
CA MET A 491 18.00 -28.75 -71.92
C MET A 491 17.66 -28.24 -73.32
N TYR A 492 18.15 -27.05 -73.69
CA TYR A 492 17.89 -26.43 -74.99
C TYR A 492 18.35 -27.30 -76.16
N LEU A 493 19.56 -27.86 -76.10
CA LEU A 493 20.08 -28.78 -77.12
C LEU A 493 19.22 -30.04 -77.28
N ARG A 494 18.64 -30.55 -76.18
CA ARG A 494 17.71 -31.68 -76.21
C ARG A 494 16.36 -31.31 -76.80
N LYS A 495 15.85 -30.11 -76.50
CA LYS A 495 14.60 -29.60 -77.07
C LYS A 495 14.70 -29.42 -78.59
N GLN A 496 15.82 -28.85 -79.06
CA GLN A 496 16.09 -28.69 -80.49
C GLN A 496 16.16 -30.04 -81.23
N SER A 497 16.94 -31.00 -80.73
CA SER A 497 17.07 -32.30 -81.39
C SER A 497 15.75 -33.08 -81.47
N ARG A 498 14.91 -33.03 -80.42
CA ARG A 498 13.55 -33.60 -80.47
C ARG A 498 12.67 -32.92 -81.51
N THR A 499 12.76 -31.60 -81.63
CA THR A 499 11.99 -30.82 -82.61
C THR A 499 12.42 -31.17 -84.04
N GLU A 500 13.72 -31.25 -84.30
CA GLU A 500 14.27 -31.66 -85.59
C GLU A 500 13.87 -33.09 -85.96
N GLN A 501 13.94 -34.02 -85.01
CA GLN A 501 13.56 -35.41 -85.23
C GLN A 501 12.05 -35.57 -85.47
N ARG A 502 11.22 -34.79 -84.76
CA ARG A 502 9.76 -34.73 -84.99
C ARG A 502 9.45 -34.18 -86.38
N ASN A 503 10.13 -33.11 -86.79
CA ASN A 503 9.95 -32.52 -88.11
C ASN A 503 10.40 -33.47 -89.23
N ALA A 504 11.53 -34.17 -89.05
CA ALA A 504 12.03 -35.18 -90.00
C ALA A 504 11.05 -36.36 -90.16
N LEU A 505 10.49 -36.87 -89.06
CA LEU A 505 9.47 -37.93 -89.08
C LEU A 505 8.16 -37.47 -89.75
N THR A 506 7.76 -36.22 -89.52
CA THR A 506 6.56 -35.65 -90.14
C THR A 506 6.76 -35.42 -91.64
N SER A 507 7.96 -35.01 -92.06
CA SER A 507 8.33 -34.87 -93.48
C SER A 507 8.55 -36.19 -94.22
N ALA A 508 8.77 -37.29 -93.50
CA ALA A 508 8.89 -38.63 -94.07
C ALA A 508 7.55 -39.40 -94.15
N ALA A 509 6.51 -38.89 -93.48
CA ALA A 509 5.18 -39.50 -93.39
C ALA A 509 4.10 -38.79 -94.22
N GLY A 510 4.41 -37.62 -94.81
CA GLY A 510 3.58 -36.91 -95.79
C GLY A 510 4.21 -37.00 -97.17
#